data_AF-B8MRG5-F1
#
_entry.id   AF-B8MRG5-F1
#
_cell.length_a   1.000
_cell.length_b   1.000
_cell.length_c   1.000
_cell.angle_alpha   90.00
_cell.angle_beta   90.00
_cell.angle_gamma   90.00
#
_symmetry.space_group_name_H-M   'P 1'
#
loop_
_entity.id
_entity.type
_entity.pdbx_description
1 polymer ?
#
loop_
_entity_poly.entity_id
_entity_poly.type
_entity_poly.pdbx_seq_one_letter_code
_entity_poly.pdbx_strand_id
1 'polypeptide(L)'
;MRSLITLLPVFFLPVLGSPITEGFSKRDDRGSKTVTGISAHKEAILDAGGNTLDLAIAMLEIKTMNTADYSYSDGKTYDAANFSMFKQNWGILRERAYRYGFKGQSQDEWDNSARLK
;
A
#
# COMPACT_ATOMS: atom_id res chain seq x y z
N MET A 1 -47.89 27.45 -51.20
CA MET A 1 -48.11 26.04 -50.78
C MET A 1 -47.17 25.74 -49.63
N ARG A 2 -47.68 25.09 -48.58
CA ARG A 2 -47.13 25.03 -47.22
C ARG A 2 -45.81 24.25 -47.14
N SER A 3 -44.78 24.87 -46.56
CA SER A 3 -43.53 24.21 -46.17
C SER A 3 -43.79 23.30 -44.97
N LEU A 4 -43.54 22.01 -45.11
CA LEU A 4 -43.68 21.01 -44.05
C LEU A 4 -42.30 20.82 -43.39
N ILE A 5 -42.08 21.45 -42.24
CA ILE A 5 -40.91 21.20 -41.38
C ILE A 5 -41.25 19.99 -40.51
N THR A 6 -40.60 18.87 -40.77
CA THR A 6 -40.71 17.64 -39.97
C THR A 6 -39.91 17.81 -38.68
N LEU A 7 -40.59 17.92 -37.54
CA LEU A 7 -39.97 17.92 -36.21
C LEU A 7 -39.70 16.47 -35.79
N LEU A 8 -38.44 16.04 -35.78
CA LEU A 8 -38.04 14.75 -35.20
C LEU A 8 -37.95 14.89 -33.67
N PRO A 9 -38.57 14.01 -32.88
CA PRO A 9 -38.40 14.02 -31.43
C PRO A 9 -37.03 13.42 -31.09
N VAL A 10 -36.14 14.23 -30.51
CA VAL A 10 -34.90 13.75 -29.90
C VAL A 10 -35.28 13.07 -28.59
N PHE A 11 -35.30 11.74 -28.59
CA PHE A 11 -35.40 10.96 -27.37
C PHE A 11 -34.06 11.02 -26.62
N PHE A 12 -34.00 11.79 -25.54
CA PHE A 12 -32.94 11.65 -24.54
C PHE A 12 -33.21 10.39 -23.71
N LEU A 13 -32.45 9.33 -23.94
CA LEU A 13 -32.40 8.19 -23.04
C LEU A 13 -31.57 8.59 -21.81
N PRO A 14 -32.13 8.57 -20.58
CA PRO A 14 -31.29 8.63 -19.40
C PRO A 14 -30.56 7.28 -19.31
N VAL A 15 -29.26 7.27 -19.58
CA VAL A 15 -28.41 6.16 -19.17
C VAL A 15 -28.36 6.22 -17.64
N LEU A 16 -29.24 5.46 -17.00
CA LEU A 16 -29.13 5.13 -15.58
C LEU A 16 -27.90 4.23 -15.45
N GLY A 17 -26.75 4.81 -15.14
CA GLY A 17 -25.62 4.05 -14.63
C GLY A 17 -26.02 3.46 -13.29
N SER A 18 -26.42 2.19 -13.27
CA SER A 18 -26.58 1.45 -12.03
C SER A 18 -25.24 1.46 -11.29
N PRO A 19 -25.20 1.78 -9.99
CA PRO A 19 -23.98 1.58 -9.22
C PRO A 19 -23.67 0.09 -9.29
N ILE A 20 -22.51 -0.25 -9.85
CA ILE A 20 -21.89 -1.56 -9.67
C ILE A 20 -21.77 -1.79 -8.17
N THR A 21 -22.72 -2.54 -7.64
CA THR A 21 -22.65 -3.07 -6.28
C THR A 21 -21.69 -4.25 -6.38
N GLU A 22 -20.39 -3.97 -6.46
CA GLU A 22 -19.40 -5.01 -6.24
C GLU A 22 -19.59 -5.50 -4.81
N GLY A 23 -20.19 -6.68 -4.67
CA GLY A 23 -20.33 -7.34 -3.40
C GLY A 23 -18.95 -7.70 -2.88
N PHE A 24 -18.35 -6.81 -2.08
CA PHE A 24 -17.15 -7.13 -1.33
C PHE A 24 -17.51 -8.21 -0.30
N SER A 25 -17.39 -9.47 -0.69
CA SER A 25 -17.51 -10.59 0.23
C SER A 25 -16.46 -10.44 1.33
N LYS A 26 -16.85 -10.75 2.57
CA LYS A 26 -15.92 -10.82 3.69
C LYS A 26 -14.79 -11.79 3.31
N ARG A 27 -13.54 -11.32 3.18
CA ARG A 27 -12.38 -12.19 2.90
C ARG A 27 -12.36 -13.30 3.94
N ASP A 28 -12.41 -14.59 3.61
CA ASP A 28 -12.59 -15.63 4.65
C ASP A 28 -11.30 -16.27 5.20
N ASP A 29 -10.17 -16.05 4.54
CA ASP A 29 -8.87 -16.56 4.97
C ASP A 29 -8.13 -15.53 5.86
N ARG A 30 -8.48 -15.50 7.14
CA ARG A 30 -7.76 -14.73 8.19
C ARG A 30 -7.98 -15.33 9.57
N GLY A 31 -7.09 -15.01 10.51
CA GLY A 31 -7.22 -15.41 11.92
C GLY A 31 -6.25 -14.66 12.83
N SER A 32 -6.15 -15.11 14.07
CA SER A 32 -5.26 -14.55 15.09
C SER A 32 -4.47 -15.64 15.78
N LYS A 33 -3.24 -15.34 16.21
CA LYS A 33 -2.42 -16.22 17.06
C LYS A 33 -1.57 -15.40 17.99
N THR A 34 -1.16 -16.00 19.10
CA THR A 34 -0.15 -15.41 19.99
C THR A 34 1.23 -15.56 19.35
N VAL A 35 2.01 -14.48 19.36
CA VAL A 35 3.41 -14.45 18.96
C VAL A 35 4.22 -13.98 20.17
N THR A 36 5.11 -14.83 20.67
CA THR A 36 5.95 -14.51 21.84
C THR A 36 6.77 -13.26 21.58
N GLY A 37 6.81 -12.33 22.53
CA GLY A 37 7.60 -11.09 22.43
C GLY A 37 6.99 -9.99 21.56
N ILE A 38 5.85 -10.23 20.89
CA ILE A 38 5.27 -9.25 19.95
C ILE A 38 4.85 -7.93 20.62
N SER A 39 4.47 -7.96 21.90
CA SER A 39 4.08 -6.74 22.62
C SER A 39 5.23 -5.74 22.69
N ALA A 40 6.45 -6.19 22.98
CA ALA A 40 7.62 -5.31 23.04
C ALA A 40 7.89 -4.62 21.69
N HIS A 41 7.71 -5.33 20.56
CA HIS A 41 7.83 -4.74 19.23
C HIS A 41 6.72 -3.74 18.93
N LYS A 42 5.48 -4.04 19.33
CA LYS A 42 4.35 -3.10 19.18
C LYS A 42 4.59 -1.81 19.98
N GLU A 43 5.01 -1.93 21.23
CA GLU A 43 5.34 -0.76 22.06
C GLU A 43 6.49 0.06 21.44
N ALA A 44 7.55 -0.59 20.98
CA ALA A 44 8.67 0.10 20.33
C ALA A 44 8.23 0.90 19.07
N ILE A 45 7.25 0.40 18.31
CA ILE A 45 6.68 1.13 17.16
C ILE A 45 5.88 2.34 17.63
N LEU A 46 5.06 2.18 18.67
CA LEU A 46 4.26 3.28 19.23
C LEU A 46 5.15 4.37 19.84
N ASP A 47 6.19 3.99 20.58
CA ASP A 47 7.17 4.89 21.17
C ASP A 47 7.97 5.67 20.10
N ALA A 48 8.19 5.05 18.93
CA ALA A 48 8.80 5.71 17.77
C ALA A 48 7.84 6.68 17.04
N GLY A 49 6.62 6.87 17.54
CA GLY A 49 5.60 7.75 16.98
C GLY A 49 4.68 7.09 15.94
N GLY A 50 4.72 5.75 15.84
CA GLY A 50 3.77 4.98 15.03
C GLY A 50 2.36 4.98 15.64
N ASN A 51 1.37 4.66 14.82
CA ASN A 51 -0.03 4.56 15.24
C ASN A 51 -0.60 3.16 14.93
N THR A 52 -1.88 2.96 15.19
CA THR A 52 -2.55 1.65 14.99
C THR A 52 -2.57 1.20 13.53
N LEU A 53 -2.55 2.12 12.56
CA LEU A 53 -2.45 1.78 11.14
C LEU A 53 -1.04 1.27 10.81
N ASP A 54 0.00 1.90 11.34
CA ASP A 54 1.39 1.43 11.17
C ASP A 54 1.57 0.02 11.76
N LEU A 55 1.04 -0.22 12.96
CA LEU A 55 1.01 -1.55 13.58
C LEU A 55 0.28 -2.57 12.69
N ALA A 56 -0.85 -2.22 12.09
CA ALA A 56 -1.62 -3.11 11.24
C ALA A 56 -0.85 -3.47 9.96
N ILE A 57 -0.17 -2.51 9.35
CA ILE A 57 0.68 -2.74 8.16
C ILE A 57 1.85 -3.64 8.54
N ALA A 58 2.61 -3.32 9.60
CA ALA A 58 3.73 -4.15 10.06
C ALA A 58 3.29 -5.58 10.40
N MET A 59 2.10 -5.75 10.99
CA MET A 59 1.55 -7.07 11.34
C MET A 59 1.18 -7.90 10.11
N LEU A 60 0.78 -7.25 9.02
CA LEU A 60 0.50 -7.91 7.76
C LEU A 60 1.78 -8.37 7.07
N GLU A 61 2.84 -7.56 7.14
CA GLU A 61 4.08 -7.79 6.40
C GLU A 61 5.01 -8.81 7.08
N ILE A 62 5.13 -8.77 8.40
CA ILE A 62 6.07 -9.61 9.15
C ILE A 62 5.42 -10.12 10.45
N LYS A 63 5.34 -11.44 10.62
CA LYS A 63 4.70 -12.12 11.76
C LYS A 63 5.21 -11.63 13.13
N THR A 64 6.51 -11.36 13.26
CA THR A 64 7.15 -10.92 14.52
C THR A 64 7.43 -9.42 14.56
N MET A 65 7.17 -8.69 13.47
CA MET A 65 7.61 -7.29 13.28
C MET A 65 9.14 -7.10 13.38
N ASN A 66 9.93 -8.15 13.15
CA ASN A 66 11.40 -8.09 13.10
C ASN A 66 11.90 -8.15 11.65
N THR A 67 12.66 -7.16 11.22
CA THR A 67 13.24 -7.08 9.87
C THR A 67 14.26 -8.17 9.56
N ALA A 68 14.77 -8.86 10.58
CA ALA A 68 15.63 -10.04 10.42
C ALA A 68 14.87 -11.28 9.87
N ASP A 69 13.53 -11.30 9.91
CA ASP A 69 12.73 -12.47 9.53
C ASP A 69 12.61 -12.70 8.01
N TYR A 70 13.02 -11.72 7.18
CA TYR A 70 12.95 -11.83 5.74
C TYR A 70 14.32 -11.61 5.08
N SER A 71 14.49 -12.22 3.91
CA SER A 71 15.73 -12.14 3.13
C SER A 71 16.13 -10.69 2.85
N TYR A 72 17.40 -10.47 2.55
CA TYR A 72 17.84 -9.15 2.11
C TYR A 72 16.94 -8.65 0.96
N SER A 73 16.46 -7.40 1.10
CA SER A 73 15.53 -6.73 0.19
C SER A 73 14.26 -7.52 -0.20
N ASP A 74 13.87 -8.52 0.60
CA ASP A 74 12.78 -9.46 0.28
C ASP A 74 13.00 -10.18 -1.07
N GLY A 75 14.26 -10.42 -1.42
CA GLY A 75 14.70 -11.09 -2.66
C GLY A 75 14.55 -10.24 -3.92
N LYS A 76 14.34 -8.93 -3.79
CA LYS A 76 14.09 -8.00 -4.91
C LYS A 76 15.23 -7.00 -5.06
N THR A 77 15.35 -6.38 -6.22
CA THR A 77 16.38 -5.36 -6.52
C THR A 77 15.74 -4.11 -7.12
N TYR A 78 16.52 -3.03 -7.20
CA TYR A 78 16.08 -1.75 -7.79
C TYR A 78 14.81 -1.21 -7.12
N ASP A 79 13.91 -0.57 -7.87
CA ASP A 79 12.69 0.04 -7.33
C ASP A 79 11.75 -0.95 -6.63
N ALA A 80 11.92 -2.26 -6.85
CA ALA A 80 11.14 -3.30 -6.20
C ALA A 80 11.74 -3.78 -4.86
N ALA A 81 12.98 -3.39 -4.52
CA ALA A 81 13.65 -3.83 -3.30
C ALA A 81 12.91 -3.36 -2.04
N ASN A 82 12.61 -4.27 -1.11
CA ASN A 82 11.78 -3.97 0.06
C ASN A 82 12.59 -3.87 1.36
N PHE A 83 12.41 -2.79 2.10
CA PHE A 83 13.11 -2.54 3.38
C PHE A 83 12.15 -2.10 4.49
N SER A 84 12.64 -2.10 5.73
CA SER A 84 11.88 -1.83 6.95
C SER A 84 10.84 -2.91 7.31
N MET A 85 10.26 -2.78 8.49
CA MET A 85 9.18 -3.65 9.00
C MET A 85 7.91 -3.59 8.14
N PHE A 86 7.77 -2.54 7.33
CA PHE A 86 6.63 -2.31 6.43
C PHE A 86 6.88 -2.80 4.99
N LYS A 87 8.07 -3.36 4.71
CA LYS A 87 8.49 -3.80 3.36
C LYS A 87 8.21 -2.75 2.27
N GLN A 88 8.51 -1.48 2.56
CA GLN A 88 8.37 -0.40 1.59
C GLN A 88 9.38 -0.59 0.46
N ASN A 89 8.92 -0.48 -0.78
CA ASN A 89 9.78 -0.63 -1.93
C ASN A 89 10.63 0.64 -2.18
N TRP A 90 11.79 0.46 -2.80
CA TRP A 90 12.71 1.55 -3.11
C TRP A 90 12.09 2.63 -4.01
N GLY A 91 11.24 2.26 -4.96
CA GLY A 91 10.56 3.23 -5.85
C GLY A 91 9.73 4.26 -5.08
N ILE A 92 9.06 3.86 -4.01
CA ILE A 92 8.35 4.80 -3.12
C ILE A 92 9.35 5.59 -2.27
N LEU A 93 10.36 4.92 -1.70
CA LEU A 93 11.35 5.55 -0.82
C LEU A 93 12.12 6.67 -1.53
N ARG A 94 12.64 6.42 -2.73
CA ARG A 94 13.42 7.40 -3.50
C ARG A 94 12.60 8.58 -4.02
N GLU A 95 11.27 8.50 -4.00
CA GLU A 95 10.38 9.59 -4.40
C GLU A 95 9.82 10.37 -3.20
N ARG A 96 9.64 9.71 -2.04
CA ARG A 96 8.87 10.25 -0.91
C ARG A 96 9.61 10.33 0.42
N ALA A 97 10.65 9.53 0.66
CA ALA A 97 11.30 9.44 1.96
C ALA A 97 12.36 10.53 2.20
N TYR A 98 11.92 11.80 2.20
CA TYR A 98 12.78 12.97 2.41
C TYR A 98 13.46 12.97 3.78
N ARG A 99 12.81 12.44 4.83
CA ARG A 99 13.39 12.36 6.19
C ARG A 99 14.63 11.48 6.28
N TYR A 100 14.73 10.48 5.40
CA TYR A 100 15.86 9.56 5.32
C TYR A 100 16.88 9.95 4.25
N GLY A 101 16.69 11.09 3.57
CA GLY A 101 17.59 11.56 2.51
C GLY A 101 17.52 10.73 1.22
N PHE A 102 16.48 9.92 1.02
CA PHE A 102 16.34 9.07 -0.17
C PHE A 102 15.71 9.80 -1.36
N LYS A 103 14.96 10.89 -1.10
CA LYS A 103 14.28 11.63 -2.16
C LYS A 103 15.27 12.12 -3.23
N GLY A 104 15.04 11.71 -4.48
CA GLY A 104 15.84 12.10 -5.64
C GLY A 104 17.03 11.19 -5.93
N GLN A 105 17.26 10.16 -5.12
CA GLN A 105 18.23 9.12 -5.47
C GLN A 105 17.75 8.32 -6.68
N SER A 106 18.70 7.76 -7.41
CA SER A 106 18.50 6.94 -8.59
C SER A 106 17.99 5.53 -8.23
N GLN A 107 17.52 4.80 -9.24
CA GLN A 107 17.08 3.42 -9.08
C GLN A 107 18.23 2.49 -8.66
N ASP A 108 19.45 2.73 -9.13
CA ASP A 108 20.63 1.90 -8.82
C ASP A 108 21.10 2.04 -7.37
N GLU A 109 20.71 3.12 -6.70
CA GLU A 109 21.05 3.40 -5.30
C GLU A 109 20.13 2.67 -4.30
N TRP A 110 19.36 1.68 -4.75
CA TRP A 110 18.39 0.95 -3.92
C TRP A 110 19.00 0.35 -2.64
N ASP A 111 20.27 -0.03 -2.67
CA ASP A 111 20.99 -0.57 -1.51
C ASP A 111 21.11 0.44 -0.35
N ASN A 112 20.99 1.75 -0.61
CA ASN A 112 20.99 2.77 0.44
C ASN A 112 19.84 2.60 1.45
N SER A 113 18.76 1.93 1.06
CA SER A 113 17.62 1.64 1.94
C SER A 113 17.89 0.52 2.96
N ALA A 114 19.05 -0.15 2.89
CA ALA A 114 19.54 -1.06 3.92
C ALA A 114 19.66 -0.42 5.31
N ARG A 115 19.77 0.92 5.37
CA ARG A 115 19.74 1.70 6.63
C ARG A 115 18.43 1.58 7.41
N LEU A 116 17.36 1.10 6.76
CA LEU A 116 16.06 0.85 7.37
C LEU A 116 15.87 -0.60 7.82
N LYS A 117 16.85 -1.48 7.57
CA LYS A 117 16.78 -2.89 7.96
C LYS A 117 17.14 -3.06 9.44
#